data_AF-A0A653H7Q0-F1
#
_entry.id   AF-A0A653H7Q0-F1
#
_cell.length_a   1.000
_cell.length_b   1.000
_cell.length_c   1.000
_cell.angle_alpha   90.00
_cell.angle_beta   90.00
_cell.angle_gamma   90.00
#
_symmetry.space_group_name_H-M   'P 1'
#
loop_
_entity.id
_entity.type
_entity.pdbx_description
1 polymer ?
#
loop_
_entity_poly.entity_id
_entity_poly.type
_entity_poly.pdbx_seq_one_letter_code
_entity_poly.pdbx_strand_id
1 'polypeptide(L)'
;MEEKSHKKKAKHGDGLHGKEKVNTKGSFFTFLHLLIIFLAFFIGGVLLGVITTVYTPDLNIIKNEENIFKFLLKDKKVVIGGNININMHIKNRTVLPYTFNSKNVQYFYYPIGADYSCLLYNGGVEEKSANQTPLSQKSQINVPSNHNQSTFPTQLVINIPYSLINPSMKIYSASLHLGYEITDTHKHEVQALYNDCKKYDKLYNSRMKRELIFECKCFIDKNVEYFFNTYPVYKPIILQNLQNNPDIII
;
A
#
# COMPACT_ATOMS: atom_id res chain seq x y z
N MET A 1 -63.40 82.82 -56.38
CA MET A 1 -62.33 82.70 -57.39
C MET A 1 -61.02 82.94 -56.66
N GLU A 2 -60.42 81.89 -56.11
CA GLU A 2 -58.97 81.77 -55.99
C GLU A 2 -58.63 80.30 -55.70
N GLU A 3 -57.87 79.76 -56.63
CA GLU A 3 -57.39 78.40 -56.76
C GLU A 3 -55.95 78.38 -56.22
N LYS A 4 -55.58 77.38 -55.41
CA LYS A 4 -54.20 76.85 -55.37
C LYS A 4 -54.10 75.54 -54.60
N SER A 5 -54.25 74.47 -55.38
CA SER A 5 -53.70 73.15 -55.14
C SER A 5 -52.17 73.20 -55.24
N HIS A 6 -51.46 72.72 -54.22
CA HIS A 6 -50.03 72.36 -54.36
C HIS A 6 -49.77 70.93 -53.85
N LYS A 7 -49.37 70.08 -54.79
CA LYS A 7 -48.87 68.71 -54.62
C LYS A 7 -47.44 68.68 -54.05
N LYS A 8 -47.21 67.70 -53.17
CA LYS A 8 -46.01 66.88 -52.88
C LYS A 8 -44.64 67.55 -52.65
N LYS A 9 -44.00 67.14 -51.55
CA LYS A 9 -42.61 66.61 -51.55
C LYS A 9 -42.46 65.55 -50.45
N ALA A 10 -42.25 64.29 -50.86
CA ALA A 10 -41.79 63.23 -50.00
C ALA A 10 -40.33 63.50 -49.62
N LYS A 11 -40.00 63.50 -48.33
CA LYS A 11 -38.61 63.47 -47.86
C LYS A 11 -38.22 62.02 -47.63
N HIS A 12 -37.53 61.45 -48.61
CA HIS A 12 -36.63 60.33 -48.40
C HIS A 12 -35.42 60.88 -47.63
N GLY A 13 -35.23 60.43 -46.40
CA GLY A 13 -34.09 60.79 -45.58
C GLY A 13 -33.42 59.51 -45.11
N ASP A 14 -32.37 59.11 -45.82
CA ASP A 14 -31.36 58.19 -45.31
C ASP A 14 -30.85 58.71 -43.96
N GLY A 15 -30.95 57.87 -42.93
CA GLY A 15 -30.73 58.28 -41.55
C GLY A 15 -30.18 57.14 -40.70
N LEU A 16 -28.87 56.95 -40.79
CA LEU A 16 -27.98 56.39 -39.76
C LEU A 16 -28.32 55.01 -39.18
N HIS A 17 -27.50 54.03 -39.56
CA HIS A 17 -27.11 52.91 -38.69
C HIS A 17 -26.66 53.46 -37.32
N GLY A 18 -27.55 53.40 -36.34
CA GLY A 18 -27.19 53.58 -34.94
C GLY A 18 -26.26 52.45 -34.52
N LYS A 19 -24.96 52.70 -34.47
CA LYS A 19 -24.05 51.86 -33.67
C LYS A 19 -24.45 52.05 -32.22
N GLU A 20 -25.17 51.07 -31.69
CA GLU A 20 -25.49 50.96 -30.27
C GLU A 20 -24.16 51.02 -29.50
N LYS A 21 -23.90 52.13 -28.81
CA LYS A 21 -22.74 52.27 -27.94
C LYS A 21 -22.96 51.35 -26.75
N VAL A 22 -22.51 50.10 -26.88
CA VAL A 22 -22.42 49.15 -25.77
C VAL A 22 -21.70 49.86 -24.62
N ASN A 23 -22.35 49.92 -23.46
CA ASN A 23 -21.82 50.56 -22.27
C ASN A 23 -20.60 49.76 -21.78
N THR A 24 -19.44 50.09 -22.31
CA THR A 24 -18.17 49.35 -22.15
C THR A 24 -17.76 49.21 -20.69
N LYS A 25 -18.15 50.17 -19.83
CA LYS A 25 -17.93 50.06 -18.38
C LYS A 25 -18.77 48.94 -17.75
N GLY A 26 -20.07 48.87 -18.08
CA GLY A 26 -20.96 47.81 -17.58
C GLY A 26 -20.53 46.42 -18.06
N SER A 27 -20.18 46.30 -19.34
CA SER A 27 -19.67 45.05 -19.91
C SER A 27 -18.36 44.58 -19.27
N PHE A 28 -17.48 45.52 -18.88
CA PHE A 28 -16.23 45.20 -18.19
C PHE A 28 -16.46 44.67 -16.77
N PHE A 29 -17.39 45.27 -16.01
CA PHE A 29 -17.74 44.78 -14.67
C PHE A 29 -18.40 43.40 -14.72
N THR A 30 -19.27 43.13 -15.70
CA THR A 30 -19.88 41.80 -15.87
C THR A 30 -18.82 40.76 -16.25
N PHE A 31 -17.90 41.09 -17.15
CA PHE A 31 -16.79 40.21 -17.51
C PHE A 31 -15.88 39.91 -16.31
N LEU A 32 -15.53 40.93 -15.53
CA LEU A 32 -14.72 40.77 -14.32
C LEU A 32 -15.42 39.89 -13.27
N HIS A 33 -16.73 40.07 -13.08
CA HIS A 33 -17.51 39.27 -12.14
C HIS A 33 -17.57 37.79 -12.56
N LEU A 34 -17.81 37.53 -13.85
CA LEU A 34 -17.78 36.17 -14.40
C LEU A 34 -16.39 35.52 -14.31
N LEU A 35 -15.33 36.29 -14.53
CA LEU A 35 -13.94 35.82 -14.39
C LEU A 35 -13.64 35.39 -12.94
N ILE A 36 -14.07 36.18 -11.95
CA ILE A 36 -13.89 35.86 -10.53
C ILE A 36 -14.66 34.58 -10.16
N ILE A 37 -15.91 34.46 -10.61
CA ILE A 37 -16.74 33.26 -10.38
C ILE A 37 -16.08 32.03 -11.03
N PHE A 38 -15.61 32.15 -12.27
CA PHE A 38 -14.89 31.09 -12.96
C PHE A 38 -13.61 30.69 -12.21
N LEU A 39 -12.82 31.66 -11.73
CA LEU A 39 -11.62 31.37 -10.93
C LEU A 39 -11.97 30.62 -9.64
N ALA A 40 -13.04 31.04 -8.94
CA ALA A 40 -13.48 30.39 -7.71
C ALA A 40 -13.90 28.94 -7.94
N PHE A 41 -14.67 28.67 -9.01
CA PHE A 41 -15.06 27.31 -9.38
C PHE A 41 -13.88 26.48 -9.89
N PHE A 42 -12.96 27.08 -10.66
CA PHE A 42 -11.78 26.39 -11.17
C PHE A 42 -10.83 26.00 -10.03
N ILE A 43 -10.51 26.93 -9.13
CA ILE A 43 -9.67 26.66 -7.95
C ILE A 43 -10.35 25.65 -7.03
N GLY A 44 -11.67 25.78 -6.80
CA GLY A 44 -12.46 24.82 -6.03
C GLY A 44 -12.43 23.43 -6.65
N GLY A 45 -12.59 23.32 -7.98
CA GLY A 45 -12.54 22.06 -8.72
C GLY A 45 -11.15 21.42 -8.71
N VAL A 46 -10.08 22.21 -8.87
CA VAL A 46 -8.69 21.74 -8.79
C VAL A 46 -8.35 21.26 -7.37
N LEU A 47 -8.70 22.03 -6.34
CA LEU A 47 -8.48 21.62 -4.94
C LEU A 47 -9.27 20.36 -4.59
N LEU A 48 -10.53 20.28 -5.01
CA LEU A 48 -11.35 19.08 -4.82
C LEU A 48 -10.76 17.88 -5.57
N GLY A 49 -10.27 18.08 -6.79
CA GLY A 49 -9.55 17.07 -7.56
C GLY A 49 -8.30 16.58 -6.84
N VAL A 50 -7.47 17.47 -6.29
CA VAL A 50 -6.26 17.10 -5.54
C VAL A 50 -6.59 16.34 -4.25
N ILE A 51 -7.63 16.76 -3.53
CA ILE A 51 -8.08 16.08 -2.30
C ILE A 51 -8.63 14.67 -2.59
N THR A 52 -9.25 14.47 -3.76
CA THR A 52 -9.92 13.21 -4.13
C THR A 52 -9.05 12.22 -4.88
N THR A 53 -7.99 12.65 -5.59
CA THR A 53 -7.32 11.79 -6.58
C THR A 53 -6.17 10.94 -6.07
N VAL A 54 -5.47 11.31 -4.98
CA VAL A 54 -4.32 10.51 -4.51
C VAL A 54 -4.19 10.55 -2.98
N TYR A 55 -5.10 9.88 -2.28
CA TYR A 55 -4.91 9.62 -0.85
C TYR A 55 -4.49 8.16 -0.62
N THR A 56 -3.34 7.98 0.04
CA THR A 56 -2.89 6.67 0.51
C THR A 56 -3.28 6.54 1.98
N PRO A 57 -3.95 5.45 2.42
CA PRO A 57 -4.26 5.24 3.83
C PRO A 57 -3.00 5.35 4.69
N ASP A 58 -3.15 5.92 5.88
CA ASP A 58 -2.18 5.69 6.94
C ASP A 58 -2.34 4.24 7.40
N LEU A 59 -1.37 3.40 7.02
CA LEU A 59 -1.29 1.99 7.40
C LEU A 59 -0.23 1.83 8.49
N ASN A 60 -0.59 1.22 9.63
CA ASN A 60 0.37 0.85 10.65
C ASN A 60 0.09 -0.59 11.10
N ILE A 61 1.12 -1.42 11.19
CA ILE A 61 0.98 -2.77 11.75
C ILE A 61 0.86 -2.69 13.26
N ILE A 62 -0.08 -3.46 13.80
CA ILE A 62 -0.22 -3.72 15.23
C ILE A 62 0.74 -4.86 15.56
N LYS A 63 1.68 -4.59 16.48
CA LYS A 63 2.58 -5.62 17.00
C LYS A 63 1.74 -6.74 17.62
N ASN A 64 1.98 -7.96 17.18
CA ASN A 64 1.33 -9.15 17.71
C ASN A 64 2.38 -10.07 18.33
N GLU A 65 2.40 -10.10 19.65
CA GLU A 65 3.36 -10.89 20.43
C GLU A 65 3.07 -12.40 20.45
N GLU A 66 1.92 -12.81 19.93
CA GLU A 66 1.50 -14.22 19.82
C GLU A 66 2.04 -14.87 18.54
N ASN A 67 2.49 -14.08 17.57
CA ASN A 67 3.10 -14.60 16.35
C ASN A 67 4.42 -15.27 16.68
N ILE A 68 4.48 -16.60 16.53
CA ILE A 68 5.68 -17.39 16.81
C ILE A 68 6.08 -18.15 15.55
N PHE A 69 7.31 -17.94 15.11
CA PHE A 69 7.97 -18.79 14.12
C PHE A 69 8.70 -19.92 14.86
N LYS A 70 8.42 -21.16 14.48
CA LYS A 70 8.84 -22.37 15.17
C LYS A 70 9.85 -23.15 14.33
N PHE A 71 10.81 -23.74 15.01
CA PHE A 71 11.67 -24.82 14.52
C PHE A 71 11.38 -26.05 15.38
N LEU A 72 10.78 -27.07 14.77
CA LEU A 72 10.27 -28.26 15.47
C LEU A 72 10.87 -29.52 14.88
N LEU A 73 11.04 -30.55 15.71
CA LEU A 73 11.27 -31.91 15.22
C LEU A 73 9.94 -32.68 15.26
N LYS A 74 9.37 -32.99 14.10
CA LYS A 74 8.14 -33.79 13.95
C LYS A 74 8.44 -35.04 13.14
N ASP A 75 8.09 -36.22 13.63
CA ASP A 75 8.29 -37.49 12.92
C ASP A 75 9.71 -37.68 12.35
N LYS A 76 10.72 -37.33 13.15
CA LYS A 76 12.16 -37.34 12.79
C LYS A 76 12.55 -36.37 11.66
N LYS A 77 11.68 -35.46 11.28
CA LYS A 77 11.90 -34.42 10.28
C LYS A 77 11.92 -33.06 10.95
N VAL A 78 12.81 -32.19 10.48
CA VAL A 78 12.82 -30.79 10.94
C VAL A 78 11.79 -30.02 10.16
N VAL A 79 10.93 -29.30 10.87
CA VAL A 79 9.85 -28.49 10.32
C VAL A 79 10.00 -27.06 10.80
N ILE A 80 9.90 -26.09 9.89
CA ILE A 80 10.01 -24.66 10.21
C ILE A 80 8.82 -23.86 9.68
N GLY A 81 8.35 -22.86 10.42
CA GLY A 81 7.24 -21.99 10.03
C GLY A 81 6.34 -21.59 11.20
N GLY A 82 5.09 -21.22 10.95
CA GLY A 82 4.19 -20.74 12.00
C GLY A 82 2.86 -20.22 11.47
N ASN A 83 1.89 -20.08 12.38
CA ASN A 83 0.61 -19.42 12.12
C ASN A 83 0.72 -17.97 12.59
N ILE A 84 0.86 -17.06 11.64
CA ILE A 84 1.14 -15.66 11.88
C ILE A 84 -0.11 -14.85 11.55
N ASN A 85 -0.58 -14.03 12.48
CA ASN A 85 -1.68 -13.10 12.23
C ASN A 85 -1.17 -11.66 12.18
N ILE A 86 -1.32 -11.04 11.02
CA ILE A 86 -0.87 -9.68 10.72
C ILE A 86 -2.06 -8.75 10.87
N ASN A 87 -2.08 -7.99 11.97
CA ASN A 87 -3.10 -7.00 12.23
C ASN A 87 -2.61 -5.62 11.76
N MET A 88 -3.42 -4.95 10.94
CA MET A 88 -3.13 -3.64 10.36
C MET A 88 -4.18 -2.63 10.82
N HIS A 89 -3.74 -1.54 11.43
CA HIS A 89 -4.54 -0.34 11.60
C HIS A 89 -4.55 0.46 10.31
N ILE A 90 -5.74 0.70 9.79
CA ILE A 90 -5.98 1.48 8.59
C ILE A 90 -6.77 2.71 9.01
N LYS A 91 -6.14 3.88 8.87
CA LYS A 91 -6.76 5.16 9.21
C LYS A 91 -7.08 5.93 7.93
N ASN A 92 -8.36 6.26 7.77
CA ASN A 92 -8.83 7.13 6.70
C ASN A 92 -9.01 8.54 7.26
N ARG A 93 -8.27 9.50 6.71
CA ARG A 93 -8.43 10.92 7.03
C ARG A 93 -9.28 11.68 6.02
N THR A 94 -9.78 10.99 5.00
CA THR A 94 -10.61 11.59 3.95
C THR A 94 -12.08 11.55 4.37
N VAL A 95 -12.86 12.42 3.74
CA VAL A 95 -14.32 12.51 3.87
C VAL A 95 -15.05 11.62 2.86
N LEU A 96 -14.34 10.67 2.23
CA LEU A 96 -14.90 9.75 1.24
C LEU A 96 -14.53 8.29 1.60
N PRO A 97 -15.44 7.34 1.35
CA PRO A 97 -15.09 5.93 1.44
C PRO A 97 -14.19 5.58 0.25
N TYR A 98 -13.30 4.61 0.45
CA TYR A 98 -12.58 3.99 -0.66
C TYR A 98 -12.27 2.53 -0.35
N THR A 99 -11.94 1.79 -1.40
CA THR A 99 -11.50 0.41 -1.31
C THR A 99 -10.02 0.35 -1.64
N PHE A 100 -9.21 -0.10 -0.69
CA PHE A 100 -7.84 -0.49 -0.97
C PHE A 100 -7.85 -1.85 -1.65
N ASN A 101 -7.27 -1.94 -2.85
CA ASN A 101 -7.21 -3.17 -3.63
C ASN A 101 -5.78 -3.41 -4.10
N SER A 102 -5.19 -4.53 -3.68
CA SER A 102 -3.92 -5.05 -4.18
C SER A 102 -4.12 -6.46 -4.72
N LYS A 103 -3.70 -6.68 -5.97
CA LYS A 103 -3.85 -7.97 -6.67
C LYS A 103 -2.63 -8.88 -6.60
N ASN A 104 -1.48 -8.37 -6.12
CA ASN A 104 -0.22 -9.11 -6.09
C ASN A 104 0.49 -8.88 -4.76
N VAL A 105 0.04 -9.61 -3.75
CA VAL A 105 0.53 -9.57 -2.38
C VAL A 105 1.50 -10.74 -2.23
N GLN A 106 2.72 -10.44 -1.81
CA GLN A 106 3.88 -11.34 -1.89
C GLN A 106 4.66 -11.27 -0.59
N TYR A 107 4.89 -12.39 0.07
CA TYR A 107 5.60 -12.42 1.35
C TYR A 107 7.08 -12.65 1.16
N PHE A 108 7.90 -12.08 2.05
CA PHE A 108 9.35 -12.25 2.00
C PHE A 108 9.91 -12.54 3.39
N TYR A 109 11.16 -12.92 3.48
CA TYR A 109 11.91 -13.02 4.71
C TYR A 109 13.18 -12.19 4.54
N TYR A 110 13.62 -11.52 5.61
CA TYR A 110 14.82 -10.69 5.58
C TYR A 110 15.82 -11.22 6.63
N PRO A 111 17.07 -11.53 6.23
CA PRO A 111 18.13 -11.93 7.14
C PRO A 111 18.52 -10.79 8.07
N ILE A 112 18.86 -11.12 9.32
CA ILE A 112 19.26 -10.15 10.33
C ILE A 112 20.75 -9.81 10.15
N GLY A 113 21.04 -8.60 9.65
CA GLY A 113 22.38 -8.00 9.70
C GLY A 113 22.73 -7.44 11.08
N ALA A 114 23.86 -6.73 11.19
CA ALA A 114 24.20 -5.96 12.41
C ALA A 114 23.13 -4.90 12.75
N ASP A 115 22.34 -4.51 11.74
CA ASP A 115 21.09 -3.78 11.89
C ASP A 115 19.90 -4.65 11.47
N TYR A 116 18.87 -4.57 12.31
CA TYR A 116 17.73 -5.46 12.49
C TYR A 116 16.88 -5.71 11.23
N SER A 117 16.40 -6.95 11.03
CA SER A 117 14.96 -7.30 10.98
C SER A 117 14.64 -8.58 10.18
N CYS A 118 13.74 -9.42 10.71
CA CYS A 118 13.00 -10.42 9.93
C CYS A 118 11.72 -9.73 9.43
N LEU A 119 11.59 -9.57 8.11
CA LEU A 119 10.52 -8.78 7.50
C LEU A 119 9.68 -9.64 6.56
N LEU A 120 8.41 -9.86 6.92
CA LEU A 120 7.42 -10.44 6.03
C LEU A 120 6.73 -9.35 5.22
N TYR A 121 7.44 -8.91 4.18
CA TYR A 121 7.11 -7.81 3.27
C TYR A 121 5.93 -8.13 2.33
N ASN A 122 5.31 -7.13 1.68
CA ASN A 122 4.34 -7.22 0.58
C ASN A 122 4.68 -6.24 -0.57
N GLY A 123 4.86 -6.77 -1.80
CA GLY A 123 5.66 -6.20 -2.93
C GLY A 123 5.31 -4.88 -3.65
N GLY A 124 6.37 -4.12 -4.03
CA GLY A 124 6.52 -3.08 -5.08
C GLY A 124 7.89 -2.28 -5.06
N VAL A 125 8.60 -2.19 -6.22
CA VAL A 125 10.02 -1.73 -6.56
C VAL A 125 10.30 -0.20 -6.51
N GLU A 126 11.50 0.43 -6.63
CA GLU A 126 12.99 0.23 -6.50
C GLU A 126 13.60 1.67 -6.54
N GLU A 127 14.78 1.98 -5.94
CA GLU A 127 15.51 3.23 -6.29
C GLU A 127 17.05 3.05 -6.35
N LYS A 128 17.65 3.70 -7.36
CA LYS A 128 18.88 3.29 -8.09
C LYS A 128 20.23 3.78 -7.55
N SER A 129 20.33 4.42 -6.38
CA SER A 129 21.50 5.28 -6.08
C SER A 129 22.41 4.88 -4.92
N ALA A 130 22.35 3.65 -4.41
CA ALA A 130 23.29 3.20 -3.38
C ALA A 130 23.84 1.81 -3.71
N ASN A 131 25.15 1.74 -3.97
CA ASN A 131 25.87 0.52 -4.29
C ASN A 131 26.03 -0.38 -3.03
N GLN A 132 24.91 -1.02 -2.67
CA GLN A 132 24.64 -2.00 -1.61
C GLN A 132 23.87 -1.44 -0.40
N THR A 133 22.61 -1.86 -0.29
CA THR A 133 21.63 -1.48 0.74
C THR A 133 21.35 -2.66 1.69
N PRO A 134 21.27 -2.45 3.01
CA PRO A 134 20.98 -3.50 4.02
C PRO A 134 19.69 -4.32 3.79
N LEU A 135 18.76 -3.82 2.96
CA LEU A 135 17.50 -4.46 2.58
C LEU A 135 17.59 -5.28 1.27
N SER A 136 18.78 -5.42 0.68
CA SER A 136 18.98 -6.03 -0.65
C SER A 136 18.94 -7.55 -0.69
N GLN A 137 19.02 -8.25 0.45
CA GLN A 137 19.07 -9.72 0.52
C GLN A 137 17.80 -10.32 1.12
N LYS A 138 16.62 -10.01 0.59
CA LYS A 138 15.38 -10.67 0.99
C LYS A 138 15.15 -11.97 0.24
N SER A 139 14.57 -12.96 0.91
CA SER A 139 14.08 -14.19 0.30
C SER A 139 12.58 -14.11 0.11
N GLN A 140 12.08 -14.25 -1.11
CA GLN A 140 10.64 -14.44 -1.29
C GLN A 140 10.18 -15.74 -0.62
N ILE A 141 8.97 -15.73 -0.07
CA ILE A 141 8.29 -16.91 0.45
C ILE A 141 7.45 -17.53 -0.64
N ASN A 142 7.56 -18.85 -0.75
CA ASN A 142 6.79 -19.58 -1.72
C ASN A 142 5.29 -19.57 -1.36
N VAL A 143 4.46 -19.37 -2.38
CA VAL A 143 3.01 -19.45 -2.24
C VAL A 143 2.65 -20.93 -2.05
N PRO A 144 1.80 -21.28 -1.06
CA PRO A 144 1.41 -22.67 -0.87
C PRO A 144 0.63 -23.17 -2.09
N SER A 145 0.86 -24.43 -2.46
CA SER A 145 0.25 -25.07 -3.64
C SER A 145 -1.30 -25.10 -3.61
N ASN A 146 -1.90 -25.04 -2.42
CA ASN A 146 -3.34 -24.97 -2.25
C ASN A 146 -3.94 -23.58 -2.55
N HIS A 147 -3.11 -22.54 -2.72
CA HIS A 147 -3.49 -21.15 -2.99
C HIS A 147 -4.58 -20.60 -2.05
N ASN A 148 -4.64 -21.08 -0.80
CA ASN A 148 -5.69 -20.71 0.12
C ASN A 148 -5.55 -19.25 0.59
N GLN A 149 -6.43 -18.38 0.10
CA GLN A 149 -6.43 -16.94 0.40
C GLN A 149 -6.76 -16.63 1.86
N SER A 150 -7.43 -17.53 2.60
CA SER A 150 -7.76 -17.26 4.01
C SER A 150 -6.54 -17.44 4.94
N THR A 151 -5.60 -18.28 4.54
CA THR A 151 -4.38 -18.60 5.33
C THR A 151 -3.10 -18.05 4.69
N PHE A 152 -3.16 -17.66 3.42
CA PHE A 152 -2.05 -17.03 2.68
C PHE A 152 -2.65 -16.09 1.60
N PRO A 153 -3.04 -14.86 1.95
CA PRO A 153 -3.68 -13.95 1.00
C PRO A 153 -2.68 -13.39 0.00
N THR A 154 -2.85 -13.71 -1.28
CA THR A 154 -2.11 -13.09 -2.40
C THR A 154 -2.86 -11.90 -2.99
N GLN A 155 -4.05 -11.59 -2.47
CA GLN A 155 -4.86 -10.42 -2.82
C GLN A 155 -5.41 -9.78 -1.55
N LEU A 156 -5.47 -8.45 -1.52
CA LEU A 156 -6.01 -7.67 -0.41
C LEU A 156 -7.09 -6.74 -0.94
N VAL A 157 -8.33 -6.92 -0.47
CA VAL A 157 -9.45 -6.03 -0.76
C VAL A 157 -10.03 -5.54 0.57
N ILE A 158 -9.85 -4.26 0.84
CA ILE A 158 -10.22 -3.67 2.14
C ILE A 158 -11.11 -2.46 1.90
N ASN A 159 -12.37 -2.60 2.29
CA ASN A 159 -13.32 -1.49 2.30
C ASN A 159 -13.06 -0.62 3.53
N ILE A 160 -12.69 0.63 3.28
CA ILE A 160 -12.28 1.58 4.30
C ILE A 160 -13.41 2.62 4.45
N PRO A 161 -14.11 2.63 5.60
CA PRO A 161 -15.18 3.59 5.86
C PRO A 161 -14.61 5.00 5.99
N TYR A 162 -15.47 6.00 6.01
CA TYR A 162 -15.13 7.40 6.27
C TYR A 162 -16.03 7.97 7.36
N SER A 163 -15.66 9.11 7.91
CA SER A 163 -16.52 9.91 8.77
C SER A 163 -16.25 11.39 8.52
N LEU A 164 -17.30 12.21 8.65
CA LEU A 164 -17.25 13.66 8.39
C LEU A 164 -16.56 14.43 9.52
N ILE A 165 -16.53 13.87 10.72
CA ILE A 165 -16.10 14.58 11.94
C ILE A 165 -14.70 14.13 12.37
N ASN A 166 -14.49 12.82 12.46
CA ASN A 166 -13.24 12.23 12.94
C ASN A 166 -12.70 11.24 11.92
N PRO A 167 -11.37 11.07 11.80
CA PRO A 167 -10.79 10.02 10.97
C PRO A 167 -11.34 8.66 11.38
N SER A 168 -11.84 7.91 10.40
CA SER A 168 -12.29 6.54 10.67
C SER A 168 -11.09 5.60 10.77
N MET A 169 -11.25 4.58 11.61
CA MET A 169 -10.25 3.57 11.85
C MET A 169 -10.85 2.19 11.65
N LYS A 170 -10.10 1.32 10.97
CA LYS A 170 -10.47 -0.09 10.80
C LYS A 170 -9.24 -0.95 11.06
N ILE A 171 -9.44 -2.05 11.77
CA ILE A 171 -8.45 -3.11 11.89
C ILE A 171 -8.73 -4.12 10.79
N TYR A 172 -7.68 -4.49 10.06
CA TYR A 172 -7.72 -5.58 9.10
C TYR A 172 -6.70 -6.63 9.50
N SER A 173 -7.10 -7.90 9.44
CA SER A 173 -6.27 -9.03 9.82
C SER A 173 -5.99 -9.89 8.60
N ALA A 174 -4.72 -10.22 8.37
CA ALA A 174 -4.29 -11.18 7.38
C ALA A 174 -3.58 -12.34 8.07
N SER A 175 -4.11 -13.55 7.91
CA SER A 175 -3.45 -14.77 8.38
C SER A 175 -2.41 -15.21 7.36
N LEU A 176 -1.23 -15.54 7.85
CA LEU A 176 -0.09 -16.06 7.10
C LEU A 176 0.38 -17.36 7.77
N HIS A 177 -0.07 -18.48 7.23
CA HIS A 177 0.34 -19.80 7.70
C HIS A 177 1.48 -20.30 6.81
N LEU A 178 2.59 -20.65 7.46
CA LEU A 178 3.81 -21.11 6.81
C LEU A 178 4.17 -22.48 7.38
N GLY A 179 4.60 -23.40 6.53
CA GLY A 179 5.18 -24.66 6.99
C GLY A 179 6.11 -25.25 5.94
N TYR A 180 7.34 -25.54 6.33
CA TYR A 180 8.35 -26.17 5.48
C TYR A 180 8.98 -27.38 6.16
N GLU A 181 9.03 -28.51 5.45
CA GLU A 181 9.85 -29.64 5.84
C GLU A 181 11.27 -29.42 5.34
N ILE A 182 12.25 -29.50 6.23
CA ILE A 182 13.65 -29.25 5.93
C ILE A 182 14.39 -30.58 5.81
N THR A 183 14.94 -30.82 4.63
CA THR A 183 15.83 -31.94 4.32
C THR A 183 17.29 -31.50 4.41
N ASP A 184 18.21 -32.47 4.44
CA ASP A 184 19.66 -32.18 4.45
C ASP A 184 20.12 -31.32 3.27
N THR A 185 19.46 -31.44 2.11
CA THR A 185 19.76 -30.64 0.91
C THR A 185 19.42 -29.16 1.09
N HIS A 186 18.32 -28.86 1.79
CA HIS A 186 17.86 -27.49 2.02
C HIS A 186 18.42 -26.88 3.31
N LYS A 187 19.04 -27.69 4.18
CA LYS A 187 19.63 -27.26 5.45
C LYS A 187 20.47 -25.99 5.32
N HIS A 188 21.33 -25.92 4.29
CA HIS A 188 22.20 -24.76 4.08
C HIS A 188 21.44 -23.48 3.69
N GLU A 189 20.26 -23.60 3.08
CA GLU A 189 19.43 -22.46 2.64
C GLU A 189 18.64 -21.85 3.80
N VAL A 190 18.41 -22.61 4.88
CA VAL A 190 17.67 -22.14 6.07
C VAL A 190 18.55 -22.02 7.32
N GLN A 191 19.82 -22.42 7.25
CA GLN A 191 20.74 -22.35 8.39
C GLN A 191 20.91 -20.93 8.92
N ALA A 192 21.00 -19.92 8.04
CA ALA A 192 21.10 -18.54 8.48
C ALA A 192 19.83 -18.07 9.20
N LEU A 193 18.63 -18.50 8.75
CA LEU A 193 17.36 -18.22 9.41
C LEU A 193 17.31 -18.82 10.83
N TYR A 194 17.85 -20.03 10.99
CA TYR A 194 18.03 -20.66 12.30
C TYR A 194 19.01 -19.89 13.19
N ASN A 195 20.16 -19.48 12.65
CA ASN A 195 21.18 -18.74 13.40
C ASN A 195 20.63 -17.39 13.90
N ASP A 196 19.86 -16.70 13.07
CA ASP A 196 19.19 -15.44 13.40
C ASP A 196 18.20 -15.64 14.54
N CYS A 197 17.35 -16.66 14.44
CA CYS A 197 16.41 -17.03 15.49
C CYS A 197 17.11 -17.33 16.83
N LYS A 198 18.19 -18.14 16.80
CA LYS A 198 18.95 -18.52 17.99
C LYS A 198 19.61 -17.33 18.69
N LYS A 199 20.08 -16.34 17.91
CA LYS A 199 20.87 -15.23 18.44
C LYS A 199 20.04 -14.10 19.04
N TYR A 200 18.88 -13.79 18.48
CA TYR A 200 18.23 -12.50 18.73
C TYR A 200 16.94 -12.54 19.57
N ASP A 201 16.26 -13.68 19.72
CA ASP A 201 15.08 -13.93 20.59
C ASP A 201 13.87 -12.94 20.47
N LYS A 202 13.99 -11.87 19.67
CA LYS A 202 12.99 -10.81 19.40
C LYS A 202 13.24 -10.17 18.02
N LEU A 203 12.21 -9.58 17.43
CA LEU A 203 12.24 -8.92 16.11
C LEU A 203 11.60 -7.52 16.23
N TYR A 204 12.03 -6.53 15.41
CA TYR A 204 11.67 -5.11 15.55
C TYR A 204 11.36 -4.42 14.19
N ASN A 205 10.71 -3.25 14.25
CA ASN A 205 9.95 -2.62 13.16
C ASN A 205 10.51 -1.24 12.70
N SER A 206 10.51 -0.92 11.40
CA SER A 206 10.82 0.41 10.84
C SER A 206 9.94 0.76 9.62
N ARG A 207 9.78 2.06 9.33
CA ARG A 207 8.83 2.64 8.36
C ARG A 207 9.47 2.87 6.98
N MET A 208 9.01 2.16 5.96
CA MET A 208 9.14 2.59 4.56
C MET A 208 7.78 2.81 3.90
N LYS A 209 7.73 3.75 2.94
CA LYS A 209 6.49 4.36 2.40
C LYS A 209 5.50 3.41 1.71
N ARG A 210 5.83 2.13 1.48
CA ARG A 210 4.94 1.12 0.84
C ARG A 210 5.15 -0.31 1.33
N GLU A 211 5.99 -0.50 2.36
CA GLU A 211 6.29 -1.82 2.92
C GLU A 211 5.65 -1.93 4.30
N LEU A 212 4.95 -3.03 4.55
CA LEU A 212 4.39 -3.32 5.86
C LEU A 212 5.21 -4.42 6.51
N ILE A 213 5.83 -4.07 7.63
CA ILE A 213 6.73 -4.92 8.40
C ILE A 213 6.05 -5.35 9.69
N PHE A 214 6.10 -6.65 9.97
CA PHE A 214 5.74 -7.19 11.27
C PHE A 214 6.85 -8.09 11.80
N GLU A 215 6.82 -8.27 13.11
CA GLU A 215 7.73 -9.09 13.88
C GLU A 215 7.03 -10.37 14.35
N CYS A 216 7.82 -11.42 14.56
CA CYS A 216 7.39 -12.62 15.27
C CYS A 216 8.42 -12.96 16.36
N LYS A 217 7.99 -13.71 17.38
CA LYS A 217 8.91 -14.38 18.30
C LYS A 217 9.44 -15.64 17.62
N CYS A 218 10.56 -16.14 18.11
CA CYS A 218 11.09 -17.40 17.64
C CYS A 218 11.04 -18.48 18.72
N PHE A 219 10.83 -19.72 18.30
CA PHE A 219 10.87 -20.89 19.18
C PHE A 219 11.69 -21.99 18.52
N ILE A 220 12.71 -22.49 19.22
CA ILE A 220 13.54 -23.61 18.78
C ILE A 220 13.33 -24.78 19.74
N ASP A 221 12.85 -25.91 19.20
CA ASP A 221 12.86 -27.18 19.92
C ASP A 221 14.31 -27.64 20.18
N LYS A 222 14.58 -28.08 21.41
CA LYS A 222 15.90 -28.57 21.85
C LYS A 222 16.43 -29.70 20.96
N ASN A 223 15.54 -30.50 20.38
CA ASN A 223 15.91 -31.63 19.53
C ASN A 223 16.33 -31.22 18.10
N VAL A 224 16.08 -29.97 17.70
CA VAL A 224 16.42 -29.45 16.38
C VAL A 224 17.86 -28.94 16.33
N GLU A 225 18.48 -28.68 17.49
CA GLU A 225 19.84 -28.15 17.56
C GLU A 225 20.88 -29.08 16.94
N TYR A 226 20.70 -30.41 17.02
CA TYR A 226 21.61 -31.36 16.37
C TYR A 226 21.51 -31.34 14.84
N PHE A 227 20.33 -31.03 14.32
CA PHE A 227 20.12 -30.96 12.87
C PHE A 227 20.83 -29.77 12.25
N PHE A 228 20.85 -28.62 12.92
CA PHE A 228 21.57 -27.44 12.45
C PHE A 228 23.01 -27.48 12.94
N ASN A 229 23.99 -27.26 12.05
CA ASN A 229 25.38 -27.22 12.50
C ASN A 229 25.53 -26.04 13.46
N THR A 230 26.17 -26.24 14.60
CA THR A 230 26.31 -25.22 15.66
C THR A 230 27.17 -24.02 15.23
N TYR A 231 27.88 -24.12 14.11
CA TYR A 231 28.65 -23.02 13.55
C TYR A 231 27.77 -22.11 12.67
N PRO A 232 27.91 -20.78 12.82
CA PRO A 232 27.19 -19.84 11.98
C PRO A 232 27.57 -20.00 10.50
N VAL A 233 26.56 -19.97 9.63
CA VAL A 233 26.71 -20.01 8.18
C VAL A 233 26.15 -18.72 7.62
N TYR A 234 26.97 -18.03 6.83
CA TYR A 234 26.64 -16.75 6.20
C TYR A 234 26.30 -16.97 4.72
N LYS A 235 25.19 -17.66 4.47
CA LYS A 235 24.65 -17.88 3.12
C LYS A 235 23.31 -17.17 2.96
N PRO A 236 22.96 -16.76 1.73
CA PRO A 236 21.62 -16.26 1.44
C PRO A 236 20.56 -17.30 1.80
N ILE A 237 19.44 -16.81 2.32
CA ILE A 237 18.29 -17.65 2.63
C ILE A 237 17.43 -17.78 1.38
N ILE A 238 16.94 -19.00 1.10
CA ILE A 238 16.17 -19.30 -0.11
C ILE A 238 14.91 -20.08 0.26
N LEU A 239 13.86 -19.36 0.67
CA LEU A 239 12.54 -19.93 1.01
C LEU A 239 11.66 -20.17 -0.21
N GLN A 240 11.94 -19.52 -1.34
CA GLN A 240 11.15 -19.66 -2.56
C GLN A 240 11.21 -21.09 -3.13
N ASN A 241 12.31 -21.79 -2.90
CA ASN A 241 12.51 -23.16 -3.35
C ASN A 241 11.86 -24.20 -2.45
N LEU A 242 11.49 -23.82 -1.21
CA LEU A 242 10.86 -24.72 -0.27
C LEU A 242 9.39 -24.89 -0.60
N GLN A 243 8.90 -26.12 -0.47
CA GLN A 243 7.48 -26.39 -0.58
C GLN A 243 6.77 -25.88 0.68
N ASN A 244 5.98 -24.82 0.52
CA ASN A 244 5.14 -24.30 1.60
C ASN A 244 3.89 -25.18 1.75
N ASN A 245 3.84 -25.91 2.85
CA ASN A 245 2.70 -26.71 3.29
C ASN A 245 2.23 -26.22 4.68
N PRO A 246 1.21 -25.36 4.75
CA PRO A 246 0.70 -24.80 6.01
C PRO A 246 0.27 -25.85 7.05
N ASP A 247 -0.14 -27.04 6.62
CA ASP A 247 -0.78 -28.03 7.50
C ASP A 247 0.23 -28.80 8.37
N ILE A 248 1.52 -28.70 8.07
CA ILE A 248 2.55 -29.41 8.87
C ILE A 248 2.88 -28.69 10.17
N ILE A 249 2.44 -27.43 10.32
CA ILE A 249 2.57 -26.61 11.54
C ILE A 249 1.20 -26.40 12.16
N ILE A 250 0.57 -27.52 12.47
CA ILE A 250 -0.56 -27.60 13.40
C ILE A 250 -0.06 -28.15 14.73
#